data_AF-A0A9E2V9S8-F1
#
_entry.id   AF-A0A9E2V9S8-F1
#
_cell.length_a   1.000
_cell.length_b   1.000
_cell.length_c   1.000
_cell.angle_alpha   90.00
_cell.angle_beta   90.00
_cell.angle_gamma   90.00
#
_symmetry.space_group_name_H-M   'P 1'
#
loop_
_entity.id
_entity.type
_entity.pdbx_description
1 polymer ?
#
loop_
_entity_poly.entity_id
_entity_poly.type
_entity_poly.pdbx_seq_one_letter_code
_entity_poly.pdbx_strand_id
1 'polypeptide(L)'
;MKIKPITIIILALGILLFPVFASASNTSGTIDSTNKYAWTENLGWLDFGTTEGNVQITDSALTGYAWGENIGWVSLNCSNDNSCATVDYSISNDGAGALTGYAWTENAGWLQFNPTYGGVSIDSSGNFSGYAWGENVGWIIFNCATTDSCATVDYKVNTDWRPQSA
;
A
#
# COMPACT_ATOMS: atom_id res chain seq x y z
N MET A 1 45.37 -5.37 67.52
CA MET A 1 43.99 -4.95 67.22
C MET A 1 43.84 -4.89 65.70
N LYS A 2 43.17 -5.86 65.08
CA LYS A 2 43.10 -6.04 63.61
C LYS A 2 41.85 -5.33 63.07
N ILE A 3 42.00 -4.40 62.13
CA ILE A 3 40.89 -3.77 61.41
C ILE A 3 40.95 -4.27 59.95
N LYS A 4 39.84 -4.85 59.48
CA LYS A 4 39.68 -5.52 58.17
C LYS A 4 39.52 -4.50 57.03
N PRO A 5 39.94 -4.83 55.79
CA PRO A 5 39.70 -3.96 54.63
C PRO A 5 38.22 -3.98 54.23
N ILE A 6 37.68 -2.79 53.93
CA ILE A 6 36.32 -2.62 53.40
C ILE A 6 36.40 -2.74 51.87
N THR A 7 35.83 -3.81 51.33
CA THR A 7 35.68 -3.99 49.88
C THR A 7 34.39 -3.31 49.42
N ILE A 8 34.51 -2.25 48.62
CA ILE A 8 33.37 -1.61 47.95
C ILE A 8 33.06 -2.42 46.70
N ILE A 9 31.85 -3.00 46.64
CA ILE A 9 31.32 -3.66 45.45
C ILE A 9 30.49 -2.62 44.69
N ILE A 10 31.00 -2.19 43.53
CA ILE A 10 30.24 -1.35 42.60
C ILE A 10 29.38 -2.30 41.75
N LEU A 11 28.07 -2.30 41.98
CA LEU A 11 27.11 -3.04 41.15
C LEU A 11 26.80 -2.21 39.91
N ALA A 12 27.42 -2.54 38.77
CA ALA A 12 27.09 -1.94 37.48
C ALA A 12 25.76 -2.52 36.97
N LEU A 13 24.68 -1.75 37.10
CA LEU A 13 23.37 -2.09 36.54
C LEU A 13 23.37 -1.72 35.04
N GLY A 14 23.72 -2.69 34.19
CA GLY A 14 23.64 -2.52 32.73
C GLY A 14 22.19 -2.53 32.27
N ILE A 15 21.70 -1.40 31.77
CA ILE A 15 20.42 -1.32 31.04
C ILE A 15 20.69 -1.86 29.63
N LEU A 16 20.26 -3.10 29.37
CA LEU A 16 20.16 -3.64 28.02
C LEU A 16 18.98 -2.96 27.32
N LEU A 17 19.26 -1.97 26.49
CA LEU A 17 18.32 -1.45 25.50
C LEU A 17 18.22 -2.47 24.35
N PHE A 18 17.30 -3.40 24.46
CA PHE A 18 16.84 -4.16 23.30
C PHE A 18 16.07 -3.21 22.38
N PRO A 19 16.41 -3.09 21.09
CA PRO A 19 15.53 -2.41 20.16
C PRO A 19 14.24 -3.23 20.08
N VAL A 20 13.13 -2.62 20.52
CA VAL A 20 11.79 -3.15 20.29
C VAL A 20 11.51 -2.92 18.81
N PHE A 21 11.79 -3.90 17.96
CA PHE A 21 11.20 -3.95 16.64
C PHE A 21 9.81 -4.56 16.80
N ALA A 22 8.82 -3.70 17.03
CA ALA A 22 7.43 -4.05 16.86
C ALA A 22 7.03 -3.66 15.43
N SER A 23 6.99 -4.63 14.53
CA SER A 23 6.20 -4.51 13.30
C SER A 23 4.86 -5.18 13.58
N ALA A 24 3.86 -4.39 13.94
CA ALA A 24 2.48 -4.88 13.94
C ALA A 24 1.96 -4.79 12.51
N SER A 25 1.53 -5.91 11.93
CA SER A 25 0.64 -5.87 10.77
C SER A 25 -0.67 -5.22 11.25
N ASN A 26 -1.01 -4.07 10.68
CA ASN A 26 -2.34 -3.52 10.88
C ASN A 26 -3.30 -4.35 10.02
N THR A 27 -4.36 -4.91 10.60
CA THR A 27 -5.44 -5.57 9.83
C THR A 27 -6.11 -4.61 8.84
N SER A 28 -5.89 -3.29 9.01
CA SER A 28 -6.30 -2.22 8.12
C SER A 28 -5.22 -1.15 8.07
N GLY A 29 -4.67 -0.86 6.88
CA GLY A 29 -3.75 0.24 6.63
C GLY A 29 -4.33 1.30 5.71
N THR A 30 -3.62 2.43 5.63
CA THR A 30 -3.93 3.62 4.86
C THR A 30 -2.78 3.97 3.92
N ILE A 31 -3.01 4.87 2.97
CA ILE A 31 -2.00 5.32 2.01
C ILE A 31 -1.11 6.41 2.64
N ASP A 32 0.19 6.32 2.42
CA ASP A 32 1.16 7.32 2.86
C ASP A 32 0.87 8.69 2.22
N SER A 33 0.88 9.75 3.03
CA SER A 33 0.52 11.10 2.57
C SER A 33 1.46 11.70 1.52
N THR A 34 2.68 11.18 1.41
CA THR A 34 3.71 11.63 0.46
C THR A 34 3.80 10.69 -0.74
N ASN A 35 3.83 9.38 -0.49
CA ASN A 35 4.01 8.33 -1.47
C ASN A 35 2.65 7.71 -1.83
N LYS A 36 1.91 8.40 -2.70
CA LYS A 36 0.51 8.08 -3.00
C LYS A 36 0.16 8.06 -4.48
N TYR A 37 1.11 8.34 -5.34
CA TYR A 37 0.86 8.50 -6.77
C TYR A 37 1.26 7.25 -7.55
N ALA A 38 0.33 6.77 -8.36
CA ALA A 38 0.58 5.85 -9.47
C ALA A 38 0.57 6.64 -10.79
N TRP A 39 1.24 6.10 -11.81
CA TRP A 39 1.26 6.66 -13.16
C TRP A 39 0.37 5.85 -14.08
N THR A 40 -0.55 6.51 -14.78
CA THR A 40 -1.31 5.91 -15.88
C THR A 40 -0.71 6.39 -17.21
N GLU A 41 -0.43 5.46 -18.13
CA GLU A 41 0.33 5.81 -19.34
C GLU A 41 -0.43 6.75 -20.30
N ASN A 42 -1.77 6.70 -20.32
CA ASN A 42 -2.59 7.54 -21.19
C ASN A 42 -3.34 8.68 -20.47
N LEU A 43 -3.47 8.62 -19.13
CA LEU A 43 -4.32 9.56 -18.36
C LEU A 43 -3.54 10.33 -17.27
N GLY A 44 -2.23 10.11 -17.12
CA GLY A 44 -1.38 10.82 -16.17
C GLY A 44 -1.48 10.31 -14.73
N TRP A 45 -1.36 11.21 -13.75
CA TRP A 45 -1.28 10.86 -12.33
C TRP A 45 -2.60 10.36 -11.75
N LEU A 46 -2.50 9.31 -10.94
CA LEU A 46 -3.59 8.74 -10.13
C LEU A 46 -3.20 8.81 -8.64
N ASP A 47 -3.95 9.58 -7.86
CA ASP A 47 -3.76 9.81 -6.42
C ASP A 47 -4.57 8.79 -5.60
N PHE A 48 -3.87 7.87 -4.93
CA PHE A 48 -4.48 6.92 -4.00
C PHE A 48 -4.65 7.49 -2.59
N GLY A 49 -4.02 8.62 -2.28
CA GLY A 49 -4.02 9.27 -0.97
C GLY A 49 -4.73 10.62 -0.98
N THR A 50 -5.73 10.78 -1.86
CA THR A 50 -6.59 11.97 -1.88
C THR A 50 -7.46 12.02 -0.62
N THR A 51 -7.70 13.23 -0.10
CA THR A 51 -8.37 13.47 1.18
C THR A 51 -9.76 12.84 1.26
N GLU A 52 -10.54 12.91 0.18
CA GLU A 52 -11.90 12.37 0.11
C GLU A 52 -11.93 10.88 -0.27
N GLY A 53 -10.80 10.33 -0.70
CA GLY A 53 -10.70 8.97 -1.22
C GLY A 53 -10.71 7.91 -0.13
N ASN A 54 -10.03 8.17 0.99
CA ASN A 54 -9.98 7.28 2.14
C ASN A 54 -9.66 5.82 1.78
N VAL A 55 -8.62 5.59 0.98
CA VAL A 55 -8.20 4.23 0.61
C VAL A 55 -7.75 3.45 1.84
N GLN A 56 -8.34 2.27 2.03
CA GLN A 56 -8.01 1.34 3.11
C GLN A 56 -7.55 0.02 2.52
N ILE A 57 -6.53 -0.59 3.13
CA ILE A 57 -5.93 -1.86 2.72
C ILE A 57 -6.09 -2.83 3.89
N THR A 58 -6.79 -3.94 3.68
CA THR A 58 -6.89 -5.02 4.66
C THR A 58 -6.22 -6.28 4.13
N ASP A 59 -6.18 -7.33 4.95
CA ASP A 59 -5.69 -8.65 4.53
C ASP A 59 -6.57 -9.29 3.43
N SER A 60 -7.77 -8.76 3.17
CA SER A 60 -8.74 -9.36 2.26
C SER A 60 -9.11 -8.49 1.07
N ALA A 61 -9.04 -7.16 1.21
CA ALA A 61 -9.52 -6.24 0.19
C ALA A 61 -8.94 -4.84 0.34
N LEU A 62 -9.01 -4.09 -0.76
CA LEU A 62 -8.92 -2.64 -0.75
C LEU A 62 -10.32 -2.03 -0.85
N THR A 63 -10.53 -0.90 -0.18
CA THR A 63 -11.75 -0.08 -0.25
C THR A 63 -11.39 1.41 -0.40
N GLY A 64 -12.40 2.26 -0.59
CA GLY A 64 -12.22 3.69 -0.83
C GLY A 64 -12.01 4.03 -2.30
N TYR A 65 -11.60 5.26 -2.57
CA TYR A 65 -11.48 5.82 -3.90
C TYR A 65 -10.09 6.41 -4.14
N ALA A 66 -9.55 6.18 -5.33
CA ALA A 66 -8.45 6.98 -5.88
C ALA A 66 -9.03 8.03 -6.85
N TRP A 67 -8.23 9.04 -7.18
CA TRP A 67 -8.66 10.10 -8.07
C TRP A 67 -7.55 10.50 -9.04
N GLY A 68 -7.89 10.80 -10.29
CA GLY A 68 -6.98 11.47 -11.21
C GLY A 68 -7.72 12.42 -12.13
N GLU A 69 -7.06 13.55 -12.47
CA GLU A 69 -7.64 14.63 -13.28
C GLU A 69 -8.32 14.15 -14.58
N ASN A 70 -7.73 13.15 -15.26
CA ASN A 70 -8.23 12.67 -16.56
C ASN A 70 -9.02 11.35 -16.48
N ILE A 71 -8.95 10.63 -15.35
CA ILE A 71 -9.61 9.32 -15.14
C ILE A 71 -10.81 9.43 -14.18
N GLY A 72 -10.98 10.57 -13.50
CA GLY A 72 -12.04 10.78 -12.52
C GLY A 72 -11.86 9.94 -11.25
N TRP A 73 -12.96 9.71 -10.54
CA TRP A 73 -13.00 8.82 -9.38
C TRP A 73 -12.83 7.36 -9.79
N VAL A 74 -11.97 6.66 -9.04
CA VAL A 74 -11.72 5.23 -9.18
C VAL A 74 -12.17 4.53 -7.90
N SER A 75 -13.31 3.84 -7.95
CA SER A 75 -13.81 3.02 -6.84
C SER A 75 -13.09 1.69 -6.79
N LEU A 76 -12.49 1.38 -5.63
CA LEU A 76 -11.71 0.15 -5.43
C LEU A 76 -12.59 -1.05 -4.99
N ASN A 77 -13.84 -0.79 -4.59
CA ASN A 77 -14.75 -1.81 -4.09
C ASN A 77 -16.22 -1.39 -4.27
N CYS A 78 -17.08 -2.33 -4.69
CA CYS A 78 -18.53 -2.12 -4.78
C CYS A 78 -19.18 -1.79 -3.43
N SER A 79 -18.52 -2.08 -2.31
CA SER A 79 -19.05 -1.75 -0.98
C SER A 79 -19.01 -0.26 -0.69
N ASN A 80 -18.21 0.52 -1.43
CA ASN A 80 -18.05 1.95 -1.21
C ASN A 80 -19.37 2.73 -1.36
N ASP A 81 -20.25 2.27 -2.26
CA ASP A 81 -21.54 2.88 -2.57
C ASP A 81 -22.72 1.88 -2.46
N ASN A 82 -22.50 0.73 -1.82
CA ASN A 82 -23.46 -0.37 -1.69
C ASN A 82 -23.95 -0.95 -3.03
N SER A 83 -23.12 -0.90 -4.07
CA SER A 83 -23.46 -1.40 -5.41
C SER A 83 -23.23 -2.91 -5.59
N CYS A 84 -22.66 -3.63 -4.62
CA CYS A 84 -22.30 -5.05 -4.74
C CYS A 84 -23.44 -5.98 -5.15
N ALA A 85 -24.69 -5.66 -4.81
CA ALA A 85 -25.84 -6.45 -5.23
C ALA A 85 -26.16 -6.33 -6.73
N THR A 86 -25.67 -5.28 -7.38
CA THR A 86 -25.90 -4.99 -8.80
C THR A 86 -24.66 -5.27 -9.63
N VAL A 87 -23.49 -4.86 -9.14
CA VAL A 87 -22.19 -5.08 -9.78
C VAL A 87 -21.19 -5.45 -8.69
N ASP A 88 -20.87 -6.74 -8.62
CA ASP A 88 -19.91 -7.26 -7.65
C ASP A 88 -18.49 -7.11 -8.19
N TYR A 89 -17.77 -6.11 -7.67
CA TYR A 89 -16.36 -5.86 -7.98
C TYR A 89 -15.60 -5.47 -6.72
N SER A 90 -14.36 -5.92 -6.63
CA SER A 90 -13.44 -5.50 -5.60
C SER A 90 -12.01 -5.76 -6.04
N ILE A 91 -11.07 -5.05 -5.43
CA ILE A 91 -9.68 -5.47 -5.40
C ILE A 91 -9.48 -6.32 -4.15
N SER A 92 -9.12 -7.59 -4.34
CA SER A 92 -8.81 -8.52 -3.25
C SER A 92 -7.32 -8.52 -2.94
N ASN A 93 -6.99 -8.61 -1.66
CA ASN A 93 -5.64 -8.87 -1.16
C ASN A 93 -5.61 -10.32 -0.63
N ASP A 94 -4.55 -11.06 -0.91
CA ASP A 94 -4.39 -12.45 -0.44
C ASP A 94 -3.76 -12.55 0.98
N GLY A 95 -3.52 -11.41 1.63
CA GLY A 95 -2.85 -11.31 2.93
C GLY A 95 -1.33 -11.41 2.85
N ALA A 96 -0.79 -11.84 1.71
CA ALA A 96 0.64 -11.83 1.38
C ALA A 96 1.03 -10.60 0.54
N GLY A 97 0.05 -9.82 0.09
CA GLY A 97 0.23 -8.57 -0.63
C GLY A 97 -0.03 -8.68 -2.13
N ALA A 98 -0.40 -9.86 -2.67
CA ALA A 98 -0.78 -9.98 -4.06
C ALA A 98 -2.21 -9.45 -4.27
N LEU A 99 -2.38 -8.52 -5.21
CA LEU A 99 -3.67 -7.89 -5.48
C LEU A 99 -4.30 -8.46 -6.75
N THR A 100 -5.60 -8.75 -6.68
CA THR A 100 -6.39 -9.28 -7.80
C THR A 100 -7.75 -8.59 -7.88
N GLY A 101 -8.52 -8.88 -8.93
CA GLY A 101 -9.86 -8.32 -9.12
C GLY A 101 -9.86 -7.00 -9.89
N TYR A 102 -10.92 -6.22 -9.68
CA TYR A 102 -11.25 -5.06 -10.50
C TYR A 102 -11.61 -3.83 -9.68
N ALA A 103 -11.21 -2.66 -10.19
CA ALA A 103 -11.72 -1.36 -9.78
C ALA A 103 -12.53 -0.73 -10.93
N TRP A 104 -13.40 0.22 -10.58
CA TRP A 104 -14.26 0.93 -11.52
C TRP A 104 -13.89 2.42 -11.56
N THR A 105 -13.59 2.94 -12.75
CA THR A 105 -13.47 4.38 -13.02
C THR A 105 -14.70 4.91 -13.74
N GLU A 106 -15.20 6.06 -13.28
CA GLU A 106 -16.38 6.70 -13.85
C GLU A 106 -16.16 7.21 -15.29
N ASN A 107 -14.91 7.50 -15.69
CA ASN A 107 -14.59 8.06 -17.00
C ASN A 107 -13.97 7.05 -17.98
N ALA A 108 -13.45 5.92 -17.49
CA ALA A 108 -12.68 4.99 -18.34
C ALA A 108 -13.05 3.50 -18.20
N GLY A 109 -14.00 3.15 -17.30
CA GLY A 109 -14.48 1.78 -17.12
C GLY A 109 -13.65 0.92 -16.17
N TRP A 110 -13.41 -0.33 -16.54
CA TRP A 110 -12.78 -1.32 -15.66
C TRP A 110 -11.26 -1.23 -15.62
N LEU A 111 -10.69 -1.37 -14.42
CA LEU A 111 -9.25 -1.56 -14.18
C LEU A 111 -9.02 -2.94 -13.56
N GLN A 112 -8.13 -3.73 -14.13
CA GLN A 112 -7.78 -5.06 -13.66
C GLN A 112 -6.43 -5.03 -12.92
N PHE A 113 -6.39 -5.56 -11.69
CA PHE A 113 -5.19 -5.55 -10.84
C PHE A 113 -4.25 -6.76 -11.03
N ASN A 114 -4.73 -7.81 -11.70
CA ASN A 114 -3.92 -8.96 -12.12
C ASN A 114 -4.20 -9.33 -13.59
N PRO A 115 -3.85 -8.44 -14.54
CA PRO A 115 -4.00 -8.72 -15.97
C PRO A 115 -2.89 -9.66 -16.46
N THR A 116 -3.06 -10.21 -17.67
CA THR A 116 -1.97 -10.97 -18.30
C THR A 116 -0.77 -10.05 -18.53
N TYR A 117 0.44 -10.52 -18.17
CA TYR A 117 1.70 -9.75 -18.21
C TYR A 117 1.80 -8.58 -17.22
N GLY A 118 0.86 -8.46 -16.29
CA GLY A 118 0.93 -7.52 -15.18
C GLY A 118 0.75 -8.21 -13.83
N GLY A 119 0.16 -7.49 -12.88
CA GLY A 119 0.00 -7.89 -11.50
C GLY A 119 0.49 -6.80 -10.57
N VAL A 120 -0.35 -6.40 -9.62
CA VAL A 120 0.01 -5.44 -8.57
C VAL A 120 0.28 -6.20 -7.27
N SER A 121 1.33 -5.82 -6.56
CA SER A 121 1.63 -6.38 -5.25
C SER A 121 2.15 -5.35 -4.26
N ILE A 122 2.01 -5.63 -2.97
CA ILE A 122 2.50 -4.82 -1.85
C ILE A 122 3.62 -5.59 -1.14
N ASP A 123 4.81 -5.00 -1.05
CA ASP A 123 5.96 -5.63 -0.39
C ASP A 123 5.93 -5.53 1.15
N SER A 124 6.91 -6.12 1.84
CA SER A 124 7.03 -6.08 3.30
C SER A 124 7.33 -4.68 3.87
N SER A 125 7.64 -3.69 3.02
CA SER A 125 7.78 -2.28 3.39
C SER A 125 6.53 -1.46 3.04
N GLY A 126 5.47 -2.11 2.55
CA GLY A 126 4.22 -1.48 2.15
C GLY A 126 4.28 -0.80 0.78
N ASN A 127 5.34 -0.97 0.00
CA ASN A 127 5.41 -0.38 -1.34
C ASN A 127 4.57 -1.21 -2.29
N PHE A 128 3.71 -0.53 -3.05
CA PHE A 128 3.09 -1.14 -4.20
C PHE A 128 4.11 -1.25 -5.33
N SER A 129 3.94 -2.24 -6.21
CA SER A 129 4.73 -2.44 -7.42
C SER A 129 3.93 -3.16 -8.49
N GLY A 130 4.43 -3.14 -9.73
CA GLY A 130 3.81 -3.86 -10.84
C GLY A 130 2.79 -3.04 -11.62
N TYR A 131 1.91 -3.74 -12.35
CA TYR A 131 1.05 -3.17 -13.39
C TYR A 131 -0.41 -3.58 -13.25
N ALA A 132 -1.32 -2.62 -13.19
CA ALA A 132 -2.74 -2.81 -13.50
C ALA A 132 -3.04 -2.37 -14.93
N TRP A 133 -4.17 -2.79 -15.49
CA TRP A 133 -4.56 -2.49 -16.87
C TRP A 133 -6.01 -2.03 -16.96
N GLY A 134 -6.30 -1.02 -17.79
CA GLY A 134 -7.67 -0.69 -18.21
C GLY A 134 -7.72 -0.41 -19.70
N GLU A 135 -8.76 -0.87 -20.41
CA GLU A 135 -8.83 -0.76 -21.87
C GLU A 135 -8.74 0.68 -22.38
N ASN A 136 -9.31 1.64 -21.63
CA ASN A 136 -9.30 3.07 -21.98
C ASN A 136 -8.23 3.88 -21.21
N VAL A 137 -7.44 3.22 -20.37
CA VAL A 137 -6.42 3.84 -19.50
C VAL A 137 -5.01 3.43 -19.89
N GLY A 138 -4.86 2.22 -20.43
CA GLY A 138 -3.57 1.57 -20.61
C GLY A 138 -3.03 1.00 -19.30
N TRP A 139 -1.70 0.86 -19.26
CA TRP A 139 -0.97 0.44 -18.07
C TRP A 139 -0.99 1.49 -16.96
N ILE A 140 -1.19 1.00 -15.74
CA ILE A 140 -1.09 1.77 -14.50
C ILE A 140 0.08 1.20 -13.71
N ILE A 141 1.09 2.03 -13.44
CA ILE A 141 2.33 1.66 -12.78
C ILE A 141 2.35 2.26 -11.39
N PHE A 142 2.56 1.43 -10.38
CA PHE A 142 2.43 1.84 -8.98
C PHE A 142 3.73 2.35 -8.35
N ASN A 143 4.85 2.19 -9.06
CA ASN A 143 6.18 2.52 -8.55
C ASN A 143 7.16 2.71 -9.71
N CYS A 144 7.90 3.83 -9.69
CA CYS A 144 8.90 4.16 -10.69
C CYS A 144 9.95 3.03 -10.88
N ALA A 145 10.25 2.28 -9.82
CA ALA A 145 11.21 1.17 -9.86
C ALA A 145 10.74 0.02 -10.77
N THR A 146 9.43 -0.13 -10.97
CA THR A 146 8.85 -1.13 -11.89
C THR A 146 9.29 -0.91 -13.35
N THR A 147 9.67 0.32 -13.69
CA THR A 147 10.06 0.76 -15.04
C THR A 147 11.47 1.36 -15.09
N ASP A 148 12.25 1.20 -14.02
CA ASP A 148 13.58 1.82 -13.85
C ASP A 148 13.60 3.35 -14.07
N SER A 149 12.50 4.04 -13.74
CA SER A 149 12.31 5.47 -14.05
C SER A 149 12.52 6.43 -12.88
N CYS A 150 12.88 5.94 -11.69
CA CYS A 150 12.98 6.76 -10.47
C CYS A 150 14.00 7.89 -10.54
N ALA A 151 15.04 7.75 -11.37
CA ALA A 151 16.03 8.82 -11.58
C ALA A 151 15.45 10.02 -12.36
N THR A 152 14.35 9.83 -13.09
CA THR A 152 13.68 10.88 -13.87
C THR A 152 12.45 11.40 -13.15
N VAL A 153 11.61 10.48 -12.65
CA VAL A 153 10.41 10.82 -11.87
C VAL A 153 10.30 9.83 -10.71
N ASP A 154 10.54 10.31 -9.50
CA ASP A 154 10.40 9.51 -8.28
C ASP A 154 8.93 9.51 -7.84
N TYR A 155 8.25 8.38 -8.05
CA TYR A 155 6.87 8.18 -7.62
C TYR A 155 6.68 6.74 -7.15
N LYS A 156 5.80 6.58 -6.16
CA LYS A 156 5.29 5.29 -5.72
C LYS A 156 4.02 5.46 -4.92
N VAL A 157 3.25 4.38 -4.81
CA VAL A 157 2.20 4.21 -3.80
C VAL A 157 2.77 3.38 -2.64
N ASN A 158 2.58 3.84 -1.42
CA ASN A 158 2.97 3.14 -0.19
C ASN A 158 1.81 3.12 0.81
N THR A 159 1.72 2.05 1.59
CA THR A 159 0.77 1.92 2.70
C THR A 159 1.50 1.57 3.99
N ASP A 160 0.86 1.79 5.14
CA ASP A 160 1.27 1.23 6.43
C ASP A 160 0.72 -0.18 6.71
N TRP A 161 -0.12 -0.75 5.82
CA TRP A 161 -0.47 -2.18 5.86
C TRP A 161 0.76 -3.05 5.59
N ARG A 162 0.86 -4.21 6.25
CA ARG A 162 1.97 -5.16 6.10
C ARG A 162 1.45 -6.58 5.95
N PRO A 163 2.03 -7.40 5.04
CA PRO A 163 1.67 -8.80 4.88
C PRO A 163 1.67 -9.57 6.21
N GLN A 164 0.78 -10.55 6.36
CA GLN A 164 0.60 -11.32 7.59
C GLN A 164 1.88 -12.08 8.02
N SER A 165 2.79 -12.34 7.07
CA SER A 165 4.06 -13.04 7.27
C SER A 165 5.30 -12.13 7.22
N ALA A 166 5.14 -10.81 7.26
CA ALA A 166 6.23 -9.83 7.20
C ALA A 166 6.90 -9.55 8.55
#